data_AF-A0A960KQM4-F1
#
_entry.id   AF-A0A960KQM4-F1
#
_cell.length_a   1.000
_cell.length_b   1.000
_cell.length_c   1.000
_cell.angle_alpha   90.00
_cell.angle_beta   90.00
_cell.angle_gamma   90.00
#
_symmetry.space_group_name_H-M   'P 1'
#
loop_
_entity.id
_entity.type
_entity.pdbx_description
1 polymer ?
#
loop_
_entity_poly.entity_id
_entity_poly.type
_entity_poly.pdbx_seq_one_letter_code
_entity_poly.pdbx_strand_id
1 'polypeptide(L)'
;MKRVAGSSPFQRAVALLAIAVVATTLVGCSDDDTHAEEEHLDATGSALVFEGDTLVKATSGNASDVSGLVTLAMGDTLGPCQVLFLSDEGAWFIPEEEEGEAHAEHEHGLEIRSTGGFSGFGDAETWQVWFVPSAVGTGSFRLAVLHEGHDDYVSPLLPVQVVAAP
;
A
#
# COMPACT_ATOMS: atom_id res chain seq x y z
N MET A 1 11.97 11.67 -85.40
CA MET A 1 12.14 10.25 -85.02
C MET A 1 12.72 10.21 -83.60
N LYS A 2 11.92 9.87 -82.57
CA LYS A 2 12.33 9.74 -81.17
C LYS A 2 12.51 8.25 -80.86
N ARG A 3 13.70 7.84 -80.37
CA ARG A 3 13.95 6.49 -79.87
C ARG A 3 13.47 6.40 -78.43
N VAL A 4 12.54 5.48 -78.14
CA VAL A 4 12.17 5.10 -76.78
C VAL A 4 13.13 4.01 -76.33
N ALA A 5 13.89 4.27 -75.27
CA ALA A 5 14.78 3.30 -74.66
C ALA A 5 13.93 2.30 -73.85
N GLY A 6 14.00 1.02 -74.21
CA GLY A 6 13.43 -0.08 -73.43
C GLY A 6 14.28 -0.35 -72.19
N SER A 7 13.64 -0.41 -71.02
CA SER A 7 14.28 -0.82 -69.78
C SER A 7 14.57 -2.32 -69.78
N SER A 8 15.75 -2.69 -69.26
CA SER A 8 16.27 -4.06 -69.30
C SER A 8 15.51 -4.99 -68.33
N PRO A 9 15.39 -6.30 -68.64
CA PRO A 9 14.68 -7.26 -67.79
C PRO A 9 15.31 -7.43 -66.39
N PHE A 10 16.57 -7.02 -66.22
CA PHE A 10 17.30 -7.12 -64.95
C PHE A 10 16.83 -6.10 -63.90
N GLN A 11 16.26 -4.97 -64.31
CA GLN A 11 15.74 -3.94 -63.39
C GLN A 11 14.33 -4.27 -62.85
N ARG A 12 13.63 -5.25 -63.43
CA ARG A 12 12.31 -5.69 -62.95
C ARG A 12 12.39 -6.72 -61.82
N ALA A 13 13.49 -7.47 -61.74
CA ALA A 13 13.70 -8.49 -60.73
C ALA A 13 14.03 -7.91 -59.33
N VAL A 14 14.71 -6.75 -59.28
CA VAL A 14 15.04 -6.10 -57.99
C VAL A 14 13.83 -5.38 -57.38
N ALA A 15 12.94 -4.84 -58.21
CA ALA A 15 11.75 -4.11 -57.75
C ALA A 15 10.67 -5.01 -57.14
N LEU A 16 10.59 -6.29 -57.54
CA LEU A 16 9.59 -7.23 -57.02
C LEU A 16 10.01 -7.90 -55.71
N LEU A 17 11.31 -7.95 -55.39
CA LEU A 17 11.79 -8.51 -54.11
C LEU A 17 11.62 -7.52 -52.94
N ALA A 18 11.54 -6.21 -53.22
CA ALA A 18 11.38 -5.18 -52.20
C ALA A 18 9.95 -5.05 -51.64
N ILE A 19 8.95 -5.67 -52.27
CA ILE A 19 7.53 -5.57 -51.84
C ILE A 19 7.12 -6.76 -50.94
N ALA A 20 7.87 -7.87 -50.93
CA ALA A 20 7.52 -9.07 -50.18
C ALA A 20 7.95 -9.06 -48.69
N VAL A 21 8.78 -8.10 -48.27
CA VAL A 21 9.33 -8.06 -46.88
C VAL A 21 8.45 -7.22 -45.92
N VAL A 22 7.49 -6.45 -46.44
CA VAL A 22 6.65 -5.54 -45.62
C VAL A 22 5.37 -6.22 -45.08
N ALA A 23 5.08 -7.46 -45.49
CA ALA A 23 3.79 -8.11 -45.20
C ALA A 23 3.81 -9.18 -44.10
N THR A 24 4.84 -9.23 -43.24
CA THR A 24 4.96 -10.29 -42.21
C THR A 24 5.08 -9.80 -40.76
N THR A 25 4.66 -8.57 -40.44
CA THR A 25 4.73 -8.06 -39.05
C THR A 25 3.37 -7.65 -38.47
N LEU A 26 2.28 -8.34 -38.83
CA LEU A 26 0.99 -8.21 -38.14
C LEU A 26 0.59 -9.52 -37.44
N VAL A 27 1.54 -10.12 -36.73
CA VAL A 27 1.22 -10.83 -35.48
C VAL A 27 1.60 -9.87 -34.37
N GLY A 28 0.79 -8.81 -34.23
CA GLY A 28 0.62 -8.21 -32.92
C GLY A 28 -0.25 -9.19 -32.17
N CYS A 29 0.37 -10.13 -31.45
CA CYS A 29 -0.27 -10.64 -30.25
C CYS A 29 -0.62 -9.39 -29.45
N SER A 30 -1.92 -9.10 -29.35
CA SER A 30 -2.42 -8.31 -28.24
C SER A 30 -2.14 -9.19 -27.03
N ASP A 31 -0.90 -9.16 -26.53
CA ASP A 31 -0.67 -9.29 -25.10
C ASP A 31 -1.41 -8.09 -24.53
N ASP A 32 -2.67 -8.32 -24.25
CA ASP A 32 -3.41 -7.52 -23.29
C ASP A 32 -2.71 -7.84 -21.97
N ASP A 33 -1.57 -7.18 -21.74
CA ASP A 33 -0.99 -7.01 -20.43
C ASP A 33 -2.02 -6.19 -19.64
N THR A 34 -3.12 -6.84 -19.25
CA THR A 34 -3.92 -6.38 -18.11
C THR A 34 -2.98 -6.52 -16.93
N HIS A 35 -2.18 -5.50 -16.70
CA HIS A 35 -1.64 -5.24 -15.38
C HIS A 35 -2.87 -5.25 -14.47
N ALA A 36 -3.02 -6.33 -13.70
CA ALA A 36 -3.83 -6.26 -12.49
C ALA A 36 -3.17 -5.14 -11.69
N GLU A 37 -3.85 -4.00 -11.61
CA GLU A 37 -3.44 -2.90 -10.74
C GLU A 37 -3.34 -3.54 -9.35
N GLU A 38 -2.13 -3.63 -8.79
CA GLU A 38 -1.91 -4.15 -7.44
C GLU A 38 -2.78 -3.33 -6.48
N GLU A 39 -3.73 -3.98 -5.80
CA GLU A 39 -4.64 -3.29 -4.87
C GLU A 39 -3.86 -2.82 -3.65
N HIS A 40 -3.36 -1.58 -3.71
CA HIS A 40 -2.68 -0.95 -2.60
C HIS A 40 -3.67 -0.26 -1.67
N LEU A 41 -3.37 -0.29 -0.37
CA LEU A 41 -4.07 0.57 0.58
C LEU A 41 -3.68 2.05 0.38
N ASP A 42 -4.55 2.82 -0.26
CA ASP A 42 -4.39 4.27 -0.51
C ASP A 42 -4.64 5.14 0.75
N ALA A 43 -3.85 4.91 1.79
CA ALA A 43 -3.91 5.67 3.05
C ALA A 43 -2.87 6.80 3.10
N THR A 44 -3.32 8.02 3.36
CA THR A 44 -2.46 9.18 3.62
C THR A 44 -2.15 9.36 5.11
N GLY A 45 -3.03 8.88 5.99
CA GLY A 45 -2.93 9.04 7.44
C GLY A 45 -3.53 7.88 8.22
N SER A 46 -3.40 7.91 9.53
CA SER A 46 -3.93 6.88 10.43
C SER A 46 -4.31 7.46 11.80
N ALA A 47 -5.24 6.81 12.48
CA ALA A 47 -5.67 7.15 13.81
C ALA A 47 -5.89 5.90 14.65
N LEU A 48 -5.63 6.03 15.95
CA LEU A 48 -5.91 5.01 16.95
C LEU A 48 -7.06 5.47 17.83
N VAL A 49 -8.13 4.69 17.86
CA VAL A 49 -9.35 5.01 18.61
C VAL A 49 -9.59 3.95 19.68
N PHE A 50 -9.81 4.39 20.92
CA PHE A 50 -10.14 3.52 22.04
C PHE A 50 -11.43 4.00 22.69
N GLU A 51 -12.43 3.13 22.78
CA GLU A 51 -13.75 3.45 23.36
C GLU A 51 -14.43 4.69 22.73
N GLY A 52 -14.14 4.95 21.44
CA GLY A 52 -14.66 6.11 20.70
C GLY A 52 -13.80 7.37 20.77
N ASP A 53 -12.78 7.40 21.64
CA ASP A 53 -11.85 8.51 21.77
C ASP A 53 -10.59 8.30 20.93
N THR A 54 -10.20 9.32 20.15
CA THR A 54 -8.94 9.29 19.41
C THR A 54 -7.77 9.53 20.34
N LEU A 55 -6.94 8.50 20.56
CA LEU A 55 -5.75 8.59 21.39
C LEU A 55 -4.61 9.34 20.69
N VAL A 56 -4.39 8.98 19.43
CA VAL A 56 -3.34 9.55 18.57
C VAL A 56 -3.77 9.47 17.12
N LYS A 57 -3.38 10.44 16.31
CA LYS A 57 -3.60 10.44 14.86
C LYS A 57 -2.49 11.15 14.11
N ALA A 58 -2.29 10.75 12.87
CA ALA A 58 -1.45 11.38 11.87
C ALA A 58 -2.29 11.65 10.62
N THR A 59 -2.27 12.89 10.12
CA THR A 59 -3.01 13.24 8.88
C THR A 59 -2.15 13.21 7.63
N SER A 60 -0.88 12.83 7.75
CA SER A 60 0.02 12.53 6.62
C SER A 60 1.15 11.60 7.08
N GLY A 61 2.02 11.20 6.15
CA GLY A 61 3.29 10.51 6.46
C GLY A 61 4.32 11.35 7.24
N ASN A 62 4.05 12.65 7.52
CA ASN A 62 4.98 13.55 8.18
C ASN A 62 4.80 13.59 9.70
N ALA A 63 5.92 13.60 10.43
CA ALA A 63 5.90 13.67 11.89
C ALA A 63 5.29 14.98 12.44
N SER A 64 5.29 16.07 11.67
CA SER A 64 4.66 17.35 12.04
C SER A 64 3.13 17.27 12.14
N ASP A 65 2.54 16.26 11.50
CA ASP A 65 1.09 16.13 11.36
C ASP A 65 0.53 15.11 12.35
N VAL A 66 1.38 14.67 13.29
CA VAL A 66 1.03 13.79 14.40
C VAL A 66 0.47 14.62 15.55
N SER A 67 -0.66 14.19 16.09
CA SER A 67 -1.30 14.80 17.26
C SER A 67 -1.82 13.72 18.21
N GLY A 68 -1.80 14.02 19.52
CA GLY A 68 -2.17 13.06 20.56
C GLY A 68 -0.98 12.29 21.14
N LEU A 69 -1.28 11.39 22.07
CA LEU A 69 -0.31 10.61 22.82
C LEU A 69 -1.00 9.35 23.35
N VAL A 70 -0.44 8.18 23.09
CA VAL A 70 -0.89 6.95 23.74
C VAL A 70 -0.26 6.88 25.13
N THR A 71 -1.07 6.76 26.17
CA THR A 71 -0.59 6.56 27.55
C THR A 71 -0.89 5.13 27.99
N LEU A 72 0.15 4.41 28.42
CA LEU A 72 0.07 3.03 28.91
C LEU A 72 0.41 3.00 30.40
N ALA A 73 -0.38 2.29 31.20
CA ALA A 73 -0.09 2.07 32.61
C ALA A 73 0.61 0.72 32.80
N MET A 74 1.74 0.69 33.51
CA MET A 74 2.44 -0.56 33.82
C MET A 74 1.50 -1.57 34.47
N GLY A 75 1.49 -2.80 33.95
CA GLY A 75 0.63 -3.89 34.44
C GLY A 75 -0.72 -4.01 33.72
N ASP A 76 -1.12 -2.99 32.94
CA ASP A 76 -2.38 -2.98 32.20
C ASP A 76 -2.13 -3.06 30.69
N THR A 77 -2.84 -3.97 30.01
CA THR A 77 -2.84 -4.03 28.54
C THR A 77 -3.87 -3.04 28.00
N LEU A 78 -3.45 -2.14 27.11
CA LEU A 78 -4.37 -1.28 26.38
C LEU A 78 -4.87 -2.01 25.13
N GLY A 79 -6.18 -2.08 24.94
CA GLY A 79 -6.82 -2.61 23.74
C GLY A 79 -8.12 -3.37 24.02
N PRO A 80 -8.91 -3.71 22.98
CA PRO A 80 -8.64 -3.43 21.57
C PRO A 80 -8.81 -1.94 21.23
N CYS A 81 -7.87 -1.40 20.47
CA CYS A 81 -7.97 -0.08 19.86
C CYS A 81 -8.24 -0.23 18.36
N GLN A 82 -9.26 0.45 17.85
CA GLN A 82 -9.56 0.47 16.42
C GLN A 82 -8.52 1.32 15.69
N VAL A 83 -8.01 0.80 14.58
CA VAL A 83 -7.22 1.56 13.62
C VAL A 83 -8.14 2.10 12.54
N LEU A 84 -8.05 3.40 12.27
CA LEU A 84 -8.68 4.06 11.13
C LEU A 84 -7.59 4.60 10.20
N PHE A 85 -7.83 4.56 8.90
CA PHE A 85 -6.96 5.16 7.89
C PHE A 85 -7.64 6.38 7.28
N LEU A 86 -6.84 7.33 6.81
CA LEU A 86 -7.30 8.55 6.15
C LEU A 86 -7.06 8.42 4.65
N SER A 87 -8.09 8.52 3.83
CA SER A 87 -7.96 8.55 2.37
C SER A 87 -7.35 9.87 1.90
N ASP A 88 -6.95 9.94 0.64
CA ASP A 88 -6.52 11.17 -0.04
C ASP A 88 -7.65 12.22 -0.16
N GLU A 89 -8.90 11.77 -0.21
CA GLU A 89 -10.10 12.62 -0.13
C GLU A 89 -10.38 13.17 1.27
N GLY A 90 -9.64 12.71 2.28
CA GLY A 90 -9.76 13.16 3.67
C GLY A 90 -10.87 12.47 4.46
N ALA A 91 -11.36 11.31 4.00
CA ALA A 91 -12.32 10.49 4.71
C ALA A 91 -11.61 9.44 5.58
N TRP A 92 -12.12 9.21 6.79
CA TRP A 92 -11.64 8.12 7.65
C TRP A 92 -12.36 6.83 7.29
N PHE A 93 -11.62 5.74 7.14
CA PHE A 93 -12.15 4.43 6.78
C PHE A 93 -11.44 3.30 7.54
N ILE A 94 -12.10 2.14 7.57
CA ILE A 94 -11.49 0.85 7.92
C ILE A 94 -11.41 0.09 6.60
N PRO A 95 -10.30 -0.57 6.26
CA PRO A 95 -10.24 -1.38 5.06
C PRO A 95 -11.28 -2.49 5.17
N GLU A 96 -12.19 -2.55 4.20
CA GLU A 96 -13.23 -3.58 4.13
C GLU A 96 -12.64 -4.83 3.46
N GLU A 97 -12.96 -6.02 3.97
CA GLU A 97 -12.87 -7.22 3.13
C GLU A 97 -14.00 -7.12 2.10
N GLU A 98 -13.70 -7.18 0.80
CA GLU A 98 -14.76 -7.24 -0.21
C GLU A 98 -15.66 -8.46 0.05
N GLU A 99 -16.88 -8.23 0.54
CA GLU A 99 -17.91 -9.25 0.65
C GLU A 99 -18.38 -9.68 -0.76
N GLY A 100 -17.64 -10.57 -1.42
CA GLY A 100 -18.09 -11.08 -2.73
C GLY A 100 -17.16 -12.03 -3.46
N GLU A 101 -15.85 -11.90 -3.30
CA GLU A 101 -14.88 -12.72 -4.01
C GLU A 101 -14.42 -13.85 -3.09
N ALA A 102 -15.08 -15.01 -3.20
CA ALA A 102 -14.52 -16.24 -2.67
C ALA A 102 -13.13 -16.43 -3.30
N HIS A 103 -12.07 -16.30 -2.49
CA HIS A 103 -10.66 -16.37 -2.86
C HIS A 103 -10.00 -15.04 -3.31
N ALA A 104 -9.88 -14.07 -2.39
CA ALA A 104 -8.77 -13.11 -2.47
C ALA A 104 -7.64 -13.60 -1.57
N GLU A 105 -6.59 -14.11 -2.17
CA GLU A 105 -5.37 -14.62 -1.54
C GLU A 105 -4.43 -13.46 -1.12
N HIS A 106 -4.99 -12.26 -1.05
CA HIS A 106 -4.36 -10.96 -0.86
C HIS A 106 -4.64 -10.48 0.56
N GLU A 107 -4.13 -11.22 1.55
CA GLU A 107 -4.34 -10.96 2.97
C GLU A 107 -3.53 -9.72 3.39
N HIS A 108 -4.20 -8.60 3.63
CA HIS A 108 -3.56 -7.46 4.26
C HIS A 108 -3.11 -7.85 5.68
N GLY A 109 -1.87 -7.53 6.03
CA GLY A 109 -1.33 -7.69 7.39
C GLY A 109 -1.28 -6.38 8.14
N LEU A 110 -1.46 -6.40 9.47
CA LEU A 110 -1.32 -5.25 10.35
C LEU A 110 -0.19 -5.47 11.36
N GLU A 111 0.89 -4.70 11.23
CA GLU A 111 2.08 -4.80 12.08
C GLU A 111 2.29 -3.56 12.95
N ILE A 112 2.75 -3.77 14.18
CA ILE A 112 3.16 -2.71 15.11
C ILE A 112 4.68 -2.72 15.30
N ARG A 113 5.35 -1.73 14.71
CA ARG A 113 6.79 -1.55 14.83
C ARG A 113 7.11 -0.60 15.96
N SER A 114 7.43 -1.14 17.13
CA SER A 114 7.55 -0.37 18.38
C SER A 114 8.99 -0.16 18.86
N THR A 115 9.21 0.93 19.58
CA THR A 115 10.46 1.28 20.28
C THR A 115 10.13 1.83 21.67
N GLY A 116 10.86 1.39 22.68
CA GLY A 116 10.65 1.80 24.08
C GLY A 116 10.22 0.64 24.97
N GLY A 117 9.65 0.97 26.13
CA GLY A 117 9.26 0.00 27.16
C GLY A 117 7.86 -0.59 26.97
N PHE A 118 7.52 -1.04 25.76
CA PHE A 118 6.24 -1.70 25.47
C PHE A 118 6.35 -2.57 24.21
N SER A 119 5.35 -3.39 23.96
CA SER A 119 5.17 -4.11 22.70
C SER A 119 3.73 -3.94 22.23
N GLY A 120 3.50 -3.99 20.92
CA GLY A 120 2.14 -3.99 20.37
C GLY A 120 1.96 -5.13 19.37
N PHE A 121 0.72 -5.51 19.17
CA PHE A 121 0.32 -6.50 18.18
C PHE A 121 -1.00 -6.07 17.54
N GLY A 122 -1.16 -6.38 16.25
CA GLY A 122 -2.34 -6.05 15.47
C GLY A 122 -3.07 -7.30 15.00
N ASP A 123 -4.36 -7.13 14.76
CA ASP A 123 -5.24 -8.06 14.09
C ASP A 123 -5.78 -7.36 12.84
N ALA A 124 -5.45 -7.91 11.67
CA ALA A 124 -5.81 -7.32 10.39
C ALA A 124 -7.25 -7.63 9.98
N GLU A 125 -7.84 -8.73 10.46
CA GLU A 125 -9.25 -9.08 10.17
C GLU A 125 -10.20 -8.04 10.79
N THR A 126 -9.85 -7.53 11.98
CA THR A 126 -10.67 -6.56 12.72
C THR A 126 -10.10 -5.14 12.70
N TRP A 127 -8.90 -4.96 12.15
CA TRP A 127 -8.13 -3.72 12.19
C TRP A 127 -7.96 -3.17 13.60
N GLN A 128 -7.70 -4.05 14.56
CA GLN A 128 -7.54 -3.72 15.98
C GLN A 128 -6.12 -3.97 16.47
N VAL A 129 -5.70 -3.22 17.48
CA VAL A 129 -4.38 -3.38 18.08
C VAL A 129 -4.44 -3.38 19.60
N TRP A 130 -3.43 -3.98 20.21
CA TRP A 130 -3.20 -4.00 21.65
C TRP A 130 -1.77 -3.59 21.97
N PHE A 131 -1.57 -3.03 23.16
CA PHE A 131 -0.27 -2.64 23.68
C PHE A 131 -0.04 -3.18 25.08
N VAL A 132 1.10 -3.81 25.28
CA VAL A 132 1.54 -4.38 26.56
C VAL A 132 2.78 -3.62 27.05
N PRO A 133 2.68 -2.85 28.14
CA PRO A 133 3.81 -2.12 28.70
C PRO A 133 4.76 -3.06 29.44
N SER A 134 6.06 -2.76 29.34
CA SER A 134 7.15 -3.54 29.96
C SER A 134 8.16 -2.68 30.74
N ALA A 135 8.26 -1.38 30.47
CA ALA A 135 9.05 -0.45 31.25
C ALA A 135 8.55 1.00 31.16
N VAL A 136 8.58 1.74 32.28
CA VAL A 136 8.25 3.17 32.35
C VAL A 136 9.21 3.98 31.48
N GLY A 137 8.67 4.94 30.73
CA GLY A 137 9.46 5.82 29.87
C GLY A 137 8.66 6.37 28.69
N THR A 138 9.37 6.95 27.74
CA THR A 138 8.81 7.36 26.45
C THR A 138 9.20 6.37 25.36
N GLY A 139 8.37 6.30 24.34
CA GLY A 139 8.61 5.45 23.18
C GLY A 139 7.80 5.92 21.99
N SER A 140 7.82 5.13 20.94
CA SER A 140 7.02 5.38 19.75
C SER A 140 6.77 4.10 18.97
N PHE A 141 5.74 4.09 18.14
CA PHE A 141 5.49 2.99 17.22
C PHE A 141 5.11 3.51 15.83
N ARG A 142 5.13 2.60 14.86
CA ARG A 142 4.49 2.77 13.56
C ARG A 142 3.45 1.70 13.36
N LEU A 143 2.35 2.08 12.73
CA LEU A 143 1.42 1.16 12.09
C LEU A 143 1.97 0.86 10.70
N ALA A 144 2.10 -0.41 10.35
CA ALA A 144 2.43 -0.83 8.99
C ALA A 144 1.34 -1.76 8.47
N VAL A 145 0.87 -1.48 7.26
CA VAL A 145 -0.01 -2.37 6.52
C VAL A 145 0.82 -3.09 5.49
N LEU A 146 0.78 -4.42 5.54
CA LEU A 146 1.50 -5.29 4.65
C LEU A 146 0.55 -5.85 3.61
N HIS A 147 1.01 -5.95 2.37
CA HIS A 147 0.33 -6.68 1.31
C HIS A 147 1.41 -7.42 0.51
N GLU A 148 1.19 -8.72 0.27
CA GLU A 148 2.16 -9.61 -0.42
C GLU A 148 3.61 -9.56 0.08
N GLY A 149 3.81 -9.22 1.35
CA GLY A 149 5.13 -9.15 1.99
C GLY A 149 5.87 -7.82 1.83
N HIS A 150 5.24 -6.77 1.30
CA HIS A 150 5.75 -5.39 1.31
C HIS A 150 4.81 -4.44 2.06
N ASP A 151 5.34 -3.26 2.42
CA ASP A 151 4.57 -2.21 3.08
C ASP A 151 3.72 -1.43 2.05
N ASP A 152 2.40 -1.53 2.16
CA ASP A 152 1.46 -0.65 1.44
C ASP A 152 1.32 0.70 2.16
N TYR A 153 1.38 0.68 3.49
CA TYR A 153 1.31 1.87 4.32
C TYR A 153 2.26 1.77 5.50
N VAL A 154 2.94 2.87 5.83
CA VAL A 154 3.67 3.02 7.10
C VAL A 154 3.39 4.39 7.69
N SER A 155 2.79 4.41 8.89
CA SER A 155 2.53 5.65 9.61
C SER A 155 3.84 6.39 9.98
N PRO A 156 3.82 7.71 10.21
CA PRO A 156 4.89 8.37 10.96
C PRO A 156 5.04 7.77 12.37
N LEU A 157 6.08 8.18 13.10
CA LEU A 157 6.27 7.76 14.50
C LEU A 157 5.15 8.35 15.36
N LEU A 158 4.34 7.46 15.95
CA LEU A 158 3.26 7.80 16.87
C LEU A 158 3.80 7.73 18.32
N PRO A 159 3.65 8.80 19.11
CA PRO A 159 4.26 8.88 20.43
C PRO A 159 3.51 8.02 21.46
N VAL A 160 4.27 7.41 22.37
CA VAL A 160 3.77 6.63 23.51
C VAL A 160 4.47 7.05 24.79
N GLN A 161 3.72 7.11 25.88
CA GLN A 161 4.24 7.25 27.23
C GLN A 161 3.80 6.06 28.08
N VAL A 162 4.75 5.37 28.69
CA VAL A 162 4.49 4.34 29.69
C VAL A 162 4.69 4.95 31.07
N VAL A 163 3.64 4.94 31.89
CA VAL A 163 3.65 5.46 33.26
C VAL A 163 3.60 4.33 34.27
N ALA A 164 4.06 4.59 35.50
CA ALA A 164 3.91 3.64 36.60
C ALA A 164 2.42 3.35 36.85
N ALA A 165 2.12 2.15 37.35
CA ALA A 165 0.78 1.84 37.86
C ALA A 165 0.39 2.87 38.94
N PRO A 166 -0.89 3.27 39.00
CA PRO A 166 -1.40 4.16 40.04
C PRO A 166 -1.24 3.60 41.45
#